data_AF-A0A940QG73-F1
#
_entry.id   AF-A0A940QG73-F1
#
_cell.length_a   1.000
_cell.length_b   1.000
_cell.length_c   1.000
_cell.angle_alpha   90.00
_cell.angle_beta   90.00
_cell.angle_gamma   90.00
#
_symmetry.space_group_name_H-M   'P 1'
#
loop_
_entity.id
_entity.type
_entity.pdbx_description
1 polymer ?
#
loop_
_entity_poly.entity_id
_entity_poly.type
_entity_poly.pdbx_seq_one_letter_code
_entity_poly.pdbx_strand_id
1 'polypeptide(L)'
;RRGYNQAQLLAEDMATALALPFHGCLHKIKNSKTQHELKGKERRNAQKGSYACDPLHGEKVLLVDDICTTGETMKECARMLKEAGASQVIGLAIAKTLTYDPEKTLNLSGK
;
A
#
# COMPACT_ATOMS: atom_id res chain seq x y z
N ARG A 1 -19.88 -12.05 -3.62
CA ARG A 1 -20.06 -10.64 -3.19
C ARG A 1 -18.68 -10.03 -3.01
N ARG A 2 -18.27 -9.09 -3.87
CA ARG A 2 -17.03 -8.34 -3.71
C ARG A 2 -17.27 -7.37 -2.55
N GLY A 3 -16.60 -7.58 -1.42
CA GLY A 3 -16.60 -6.60 -0.35
C GLY A 3 -16.09 -5.28 -0.92
N TYR A 4 -16.75 -4.18 -0.57
CA TYR A 4 -16.31 -2.83 -0.92
C TYR A 4 -14.80 -2.71 -0.73
N ASN A 5 -14.10 -2.12 -1.70
CA ASN A 5 -12.68 -1.84 -1.55
C ASN A 5 -12.55 -0.70 -0.51
N GLN A 6 -12.41 -1.03 0.76
CA GLN A 6 -12.43 -0.06 1.87
C GLN A 6 -11.39 1.05 1.68
N ALA A 7 -10.22 0.69 1.14
CA ALA A 7 -9.17 1.64 0.78
C ALA A 7 -9.60 2.65 -0.30
N GLN A 8 -10.44 2.23 -1.26
CA GLN A 8 -10.97 3.15 -2.28
C GLN A 8 -11.96 4.14 -1.67
N LEU A 9 -12.92 3.67 -0.88
CA LEU A 9 -13.89 4.56 -0.20
C LEU A 9 -13.15 5.58 0.68
N LEU A 10 -12.15 5.12 1.43
CA LEU A 10 -11.30 6.00 2.21
C LEU A 10 -10.57 7.03 1.34
N ALA A 11 -10.02 6.62 0.19
CA ALA A 11 -9.35 7.51 -0.74
C ALA A 11 -10.29 8.56 -1.34
N GLU A 12 -11.52 8.19 -1.69
CA GLU A 12 -12.56 9.10 -2.20
C GLU A 12 -12.98 10.13 -1.14
N ASP A 13 -13.21 9.68 0.10
CA ASP A 13 -13.55 10.55 1.23
C ASP A 13 -12.40 11.53 1.54
N MET A 14 -11.16 11.04 1.52
CA MET A 14 -9.98 11.87 1.72
C MET A 14 -9.77 12.88 0.60
N ALA A 15 -9.95 12.48 -0.65
CA ALA A 15 -9.88 13.38 -1.80
C ALA A 15 -10.89 14.52 -1.66
N THR A 16 -12.12 14.19 -1.25
CA THR A 16 -13.17 15.18 -0.94
C THR A 16 -12.75 16.11 0.19
N ALA A 17 -12.31 15.57 1.33
CA ALA A 17 -11.93 16.35 2.51
C ALA A 17 -10.73 17.29 2.26
N LEU A 18 -9.80 16.87 1.40
CA LEU A 18 -8.59 17.64 1.05
C LEU A 18 -8.78 18.52 -0.20
N ALA A 19 -9.95 18.49 -0.84
CA ALA A 19 -10.21 19.12 -2.14
C ALA A 19 -9.18 18.73 -3.22
N LEU A 20 -8.81 17.45 -3.25
CA LEU A 20 -7.90 16.85 -4.23
C LEU A 20 -8.67 15.97 -5.21
N PRO A 21 -8.19 15.79 -6.46
CA PRO A 21 -8.78 14.84 -7.38
C PRO A 21 -8.54 13.40 -6.88
N PHE A 22 -9.60 12.58 -6.92
CA PHE A 22 -9.46 11.13 -6.79
C PHE A 22 -9.13 10.52 -8.16
N HIS A 23 -8.15 9.62 -8.20
CA HIS A 23 -7.78 8.91 -9.41
C HIS A 23 -7.44 7.45 -9.10
N GLY A 24 -8.32 6.52 -9.53
CA GLY A 24 -8.16 5.09 -9.34
C GLY A 24 -7.15 4.44 -10.28
N CYS A 25 -5.93 4.99 -10.36
CA CYS A 25 -4.89 4.55 -11.30
C CYS A 25 -4.30 3.17 -11.00
N LEU A 26 -4.47 2.63 -9.79
CA LEU A 26 -3.94 1.32 -9.41
C LEU A 26 -5.01 0.24 -9.53
N HIS A 27 -4.78 -0.70 -10.43
CA HIS A 27 -5.72 -1.77 -10.77
C HIS A 27 -5.20 -3.11 -10.25
N LYS A 28 -5.97 -3.82 -9.45
CA LYS A 28 -5.60 -5.18 -9.00
C LYS A 28 -5.86 -6.19 -10.11
N ILE A 29 -4.80 -6.73 -10.73
CA ILE A 29 -4.87 -7.65 -11.88
C ILE A 29 -5.13 -9.09 -11.43
N LYS A 30 -4.57 -9.51 -10.28
CA LYS A 30 -4.75 -10.88 -9.76
C LYS A 30 -5.31 -10.87 -8.35
N ASN A 31 -6.33 -11.69 -8.13
CA ASN A 31 -6.69 -12.14 -6.79
C ASN A 31 -5.60 -13.10 -6.32
N SER A 32 -4.56 -12.58 -5.66
CA SER A 32 -3.60 -13.44 -4.97
C SER A 32 -4.38 -14.25 -3.92
N LYS A 33 -4.56 -15.56 -4.14
CA LYS A 33 -5.05 -16.45 -3.09
C LYS A 33 -4.14 -16.28 -1.89
N THR A 34 -4.72 -16.04 -0.72
CA THR A 34 -4.03 -16.00 0.57
C THR A 34 -3.20 -17.28 0.72
N GLN A 35 -1.90 -17.20 0.43
CA GLN A 35 -0.97 -18.29 0.70
C GLN A 35 -0.35 -18.04 2.07
N HIS A 36 -0.89 -18.75 3.06
CA HIS A 36 -0.36 -18.82 4.41
C HIS A 36 0.98 -19.57 4.52
N GLU A 37 1.58 -20.01 3.40
CA GLU A 37 2.72 -20.95 3.43
C GLU A 37 3.99 -20.49 2.69
N LEU A 38 4.00 -19.35 1.98
CA LEU A 38 5.18 -18.96 1.19
C LEU A 38 6.11 -18.01 1.97
N LYS A 39 7.37 -18.45 2.15
CA LYS A 39 8.43 -17.72 2.85
C LYS A 39 8.87 -16.49 2.03
N GLY A 40 9.19 -15.40 2.75
CA GLY A 40 9.48 -14.02 2.28
C GLY A 40 9.85 -13.77 0.80
N LYS A 41 10.83 -14.50 0.25
CA LYS A 41 11.29 -14.32 -1.14
C LYS A 41 10.19 -14.61 -2.19
N GLU A 42 9.35 -15.60 -1.95
CA GLU A 42 8.28 -15.99 -2.87
C GLU A 42 7.09 -15.02 -2.82
N ARG A 43 6.80 -14.45 -1.64
CA ARG A 43 5.81 -13.38 -1.47
C ARG A 43 6.16 -12.13 -2.29
N ARG A 44 7.44 -11.77 -2.34
CA ARG A 44 7.91 -10.59 -3.10
C ARG A 44 7.74 -10.78 -4.62
N ASN A 45 7.94 -11.99 -5.11
CA ASN A 45 7.74 -12.31 -6.53
C ASN A 45 6.27 -12.46 -6.91
N ALA A 46 5.40 -12.91 -6.00
CA ALA A 46 3.96 -12.98 -6.24
C ALA A 46 3.28 -11.59 -6.33
N GLN A 47 3.82 -10.58 -5.63
CA GLN A 47 3.30 -9.20 -5.72
C GLN A 47 3.67 -8.51 -7.04
N LYS A 48 4.84 -8.81 -7.62
CA LYS A 48 5.21 -8.33 -8.95
C LYS A 48 4.18 -8.83 -9.98
N GLY A 49 3.44 -7.89 -10.58
CA GLY A 49 2.38 -8.20 -11.55
C GLY A 49 1.00 -8.48 -10.95
N SER A 50 0.80 -8.25 -9.65
CA SER A 50 -0.53 -8.27 -9.03
C SER A 50 -1.32 -6.97 -9.24
N TYR A 51 -0.64 -5.88 -9.62
CA TYR A 51 -1.23 -4.58 -9.87
C TYR A 51 -0.79 -4.03 -11.25
N ALA A 52 -1.63 -3.20 -11.85
CA ALA A 52 -1.33 -2.33 -13.00
C ALA A 52 -1.47 -0.87 -12.55
N CYS A 53 -0.78 0.03 -13.26
CA CYS A 53 -0.87 1.46 -13.03
C CYS A 53 -1.13 2.17 -14.36
N ASP A 54 -2.07 3.12 -14.39
CA ASP A 54 -2.22 4.04 -15.52
C ASP A 54 -1.00 4.99 -15.60
N PRO A 55 -0.64 5.49 -16.79
CA PRO A 55 0.44 6.47 -16.95
C PRO A 55 0.19 7.75 -16.14
N LEU A 56 1.26 8.32 -15.61
CA LEU A 56 1.29 9.56 -14.85
C LEU A 56 2.27 10.54 -15.51
N HIS A 57 2.04 11.83 -15.32
CA HIS A 57 2.73 12.92 -15.99
C HIS A 57 3.35 13.89 -14.98
N GLY A 58 4.00 13.37 -13.94
CA GLY A 58 4.71 14.16 -12.93
C GLY A 58 3.86 14.58 -11.73
N GLU A 59 2.69 13.98 -11.53
CA GLU A 59 1.83 14.26 -10.37
C GLU A 59 2.49 13.84 -9.05
N LYS A 60 2.10 14.51 -7.97
CA LYS A 60 2.38 14.08 -6.60
C LYS A 60 1.21 13.23 -6.13
N VAL A 61 1.46 11.96 -5.83
CA VAL A 61 0.41 10.99 -5.52
C VAL A 61 0.34 10.73 -4.02
N LEU A 62 -0.86 10.84 -3.46
CA LEU A 62 -1.20 10.33 -2.14
C LEU A 62 -1.80 8.92 -2.30
N LEU A 63 -1.02 7.90 -1.95
CA LEU A 63 -1.44 6.50 -1.95
C LEU A 63 -2.08 6.15 -0.60
N VAL A 64 -3.34 5.72 -0.64
CA VAL A 64 -4.15 5.45 0.55
C VAL A 64 -4.41 3.95 0.69
N ASP A 65 -4.28 3.44 1.91
CA ASP A 65 -4.60 2.06 2.30
C ASP A 65 -5.31 2.05 3.66
N ASP A 66 -6.00 0.97 4.04
CA ASP A 66 -6.65 0.90 5.37
C ASP A 66 -5.65 0.49 6.46
N ILE A 67 -4.88 -0.58 6.22
CA ILE A 67 -3.95 -1.18 7.18
C ILE A 67 -2.61 -1.48 6.53
N CYS A 68 -1.56 -0.84 7.03
CA CYS A 68 -0.18 -1.15 6.68
C CYS A 68 0.38 -2.23 7.62
N THR A 69 0.59 -3.44 7.11
CA THR A 69 1.25 -4.52 7.89
C THR A 69 2.77 -4.39 7.81
N THR A 70 3.42 -5.12 6.90
CA THR A 70 4.87 -5.00 6.64
C THR A 70 5.22 -3.81 5.74
N GLY A 71 4.21 -3.18 5.13
CA GLY A 71 4.38 -2.13 4.14
C GLY A 71 4.83 -2.61 2.75
N GLU A 72 4.98 -3.91 2.52
CA GLU A 72 5.45 -4.43 1.23
C GLU A 72 4.50 -4.08 0.08
N THR A 73 3.18 -4.15 0.31
CA THR A 73 2.19 -3.77 -0.70
C THR A 73 2.28 -2.28 -1.03
N MET A 74 2.35 -1.42 0.00
CA MET A 74 2.47 0.03 -0.20
C MET A 74 3.79 0.41 -0.91
N LYS A 75 4.90 -0.27 -0.60
CA LYS A 75 6.19 -0.08 -1.31
C LYS A 75 6.11 -0.48 -2.78
N GLU A 76 5.48 -1.61 -3.08
CA GLU A 76 5.33 -2.09 -4.46
C GLU A 76 4.43 -1.16 -5.27
N CYS A 77 3.29 -0.74 -4.72
CA CYS A 77 2.42 0.26 -5.34
C CYS A 77 3.15 1.60 -5.54
N ALA A 78 3.92 2.07 -4.56
CA ALA A 78 4.70 3.30 -4.69
C ALA A 78 5.77 3.19 -5.79
N ARG A 79 6.47 2.06 -5.88
CA ARG A 79 7.43 1.78 -6.98
C ARG A 79 6.74 1.85 -8.33
N MET A 80 5.58 1.22 -8.47
CA MET A 80 4.81 1.24 -9.71
C MET A 80 4.33 2.65 -10.10
N LEU A 81 3.80 3.42 -9.16
CA LEU A 81 3.41 4.82 -9.39
C LEU A 81 4.60 5.68 -9.85
N LYS A 82 5.78 5.44 -9.26
CA LYS A 82 7.03 6.10 -9.67
C LYS A 82 7.44 5.73 -11.09
N GLU A 83 7.40 4.45 -11.43
CA GLU A 83 7.70 3.96 -12.78
C GLU A 83 6.66 4.45 -13.82
N ALA A 84 5.42 4.66 -13.40
CA ALA A 84 4.37 5.21 -14.24
C ALA A 84 4.51 6.73 -14.49
N GLY A 85 5.37 7.44 -13.75
CA GLY A 85 5.69 8.85 -13.98
C GLY A 85 5.42 9.81 -12.82
N ALA A 86 5.06 9.32 -11.62
CA ALA A 86 4.80 10.19 -10.46
C ALA A 86 6.08 10.94 -9.97
N SER A 87 5.99 12.25 -9.79
CA SER A 87 7.10 13.05 -9.24
C SER A 87 7.30 12.83 -7.74
N GLN A 88 6.26 12.43 -7.01
CA GLN A 88 6.30 12.08 -5.59
C GLN A 88 5.22 11.05 -5.26
N VAL A 89 5.49 10.17 -4.29
CA VAL A 89 4.48 9.27 -3.73
C VAL A 89 4.54 9.36 -2.21
N ILE A 90 3.41 9.65 -1.57
CA ILE A 90 3.23 9.68 -0.11
C ILE A 90 2.26 8.55 0.23
N GLY A 91 2.66 7.66 1.14
CA GLY A 91 1.79 6.58 1.62
C GLY A 91 1.08 6.96 2.90
N LEU A 92 -0.23 6.71 2.97
CA LEU A 92 -1.05 6.89 4.16
C LEU A 92 -1.86 5.62 4.44
N ALA A 93 -1.81 5.16 5.68
CA ALA A 93 -2.68 4.12 6.18
C ALA A 93 -3.29 4.54 7.52
N ILE A 94 -4.54 4.15 7.79
CA ILE A 94 -5.22 4.46 9.05
C ILE A 94 -4.53 3.74 10.21
N ALA A 95 -4.18 2.47 10.00
CA ALA A 95 -3.54 1.65 11.00
C ALA A 95 -2.22 1.05 10.49
N LYS A 96 -1.31 0.77 11.43
CA LYS A 96 -0.08 0.03 11.16
C LYS A 96 0.08 -1.10 12.16
N THR A 97 0.41 -2.29 11.68
CA THR A 97 0.80 -3.39 12.57
C THR A 97 2.18 -3.11 13.16
N LEU A 98 2.29 -3.21 14.49
CA LEU A 98 3.59 -3.20 15.14
C LEU A 98 4.30 -4.51 14.84
N THR A 99 5.45 -4.43 14.16
CA THR A 99 6.35 -5.58 14.07
C THR A 99 6.99 -5.76 15.45
N TYR A 100 6.75 -6.90 16.09
CA TYR A 100 7.46 -7.28 17.30
C TYR A 100 8.94 -7.42 16.98
N ASP A 101 9.74 -6.50 17.51
CA ASP A 101 11.20 -6.52 17.45
C ASP A 101 11.69 -6.94 18.85
N PRO A 102 12.07 -8.21 19.04
CA PRO A 102 12.52 -8.69 20.35
C PRO A 102 13.79 -7.96 20.83
N GLU A 103 14.61 -7.42 19.93
CA GLU A 103 15.86 -6.72 20.30
C GLU A 103 15.60 -5.28 20.76
N LYS A 104 14.57 -4.61 20.24
CA LYS A 104 14.18 -3.26 20.71
C LYS A 104 13.40 -3.26 22.02
N THR A 105 12.74 -4.36 22.35
CA THR A 105 11.88 -4.45 23.54
C THR A 105 12.71 -4.61 24.83
N LEU A 106 13.92 -5.17 24.73
CA LEU A 106 14.82 -5.37 25.88
C LEU A 106 15.41 -4.07 26.46
N ASN A 107 15.34 -2.95 25.72
CA ASN A 107 15.85 -1.65 26.18
C ASN A 107 14.81 -0.81 26.96
N LEU A 108 13.62 -1.36 27.23
CA LEU A 108 12.55 -0.66 27.96
C LEU A 108 12.35 -1.18 29.40
N SER A 109 13.09 -2.20 29.84
CA SER A 109 13.06 -2.70 31.22
C SER A 109 14.16 -2.12 32.12
N GLY A 110 14.93 -1.13 31.63
CA GLY A 110 15.93 -0.41 32.42
C GLY A 110 15.38 0.88 33.02
N LYS A 111 14.48 0.78 33.99
CA LYS A 111 14.21 1.82 34.99
C LYS A 111 13.94 1.18 36.34
#